data_AF-A0A150F3W4-F1
#
_entry.id   AF-A0A150F3W4-F1
#
_cell.length_a   1.000
_cell.length_b   1.000
_cell.length_c   1.000
_cell.angle_alpha   90.00
_cell.angle_beta   90.00
_cell.angle_gamma   90.00
#
_symmetry.space_group_name_H-M   'P 1'
#
loop_
_entity.id
_entity.type
_entity.pdbx_description
1 polymer ?
#
loop_
_entity_poly.entity_id
_entity_poly.type
_entity_poly.pdbx_seq_one_letter_code
_entity_poly.pdbx_strand_id
1 'polypeptide(L)'
;MIILKKIISILWAGIKKFFEFLFIPSRNYSVKYAQYLLWEFAIGIGLAIIFKQNRELIIQYTVFLFMNLLIFSCLFWLLTFLYKWRYRKSRAFERDLKYEGFLHDCSDINDVISEVDNLKESINDWAGTDKHTALQKVKTLRIYYKSSTTKKAEDFLTNTSIGVILGLISGLILKPEVMDTIKSIYGDTFNLISNAIINYINAITLLIIGLMIASKILIETHRLTRSAQLYEEVLESVVTELEEKIKNENSLGA
;
A
#
# COMPACT_ATOMS: atom_id res chain seq x y z
N MET A 1 -22.23 -41.30 -26.59
CA MET A 1 -20.90 -40.84 -27.07
C MET A 1 -20.77 -39.31 -27.18
N ILE A 2 -21.75 -38.60 -27.75
CA ILE A 2 -21.70 -37.13 -27.95
C ILE A 2 -21.63 -36.35 -26.64
N ILE A 3 -22.41 -36.76 -25.63
CA ILE A 3 -22.44 -36.13 -24.30
C ILE A 3 -21.08 -36.26 -23.60
N LEU A 4 -20.47 -37.44 -23.65
CA LEU A 4 -19.14 -37.70 -23.08
C LEU A 4 -18.05 -36.84 -23.74
N LYS A 5 -18.07 -36.71 -25.08
CA LYS A 5 -17.16 -35.80 -25.81
C LYS A 5 -17.33 -34.34 -25.39
N LYS A 6 -18.57 -33.87 -25.20
CA LYS A 6 -18.84 -32.51 -24.71
C LYS A 6 -18.29 -32.30 -23.29
N ILE A 7 -18.51 -33.25 -22.39
CA ILE A 7 -18.01 -33.17 -21.01
C ILE A 7 -16.47 -33.12 -20.98
N ILE A 8 -15.80 -34.00 -21.74
CA ILE A 8 -14.33 -34.01 -21.83
C ILE A 8 -13.80 -32.70 -22.43
N SER A 9 -14.46 -32.16 -23.46
CA SER A 9 -14.08 -30.87 -24.07
C SER A 9 -14.20 -29.71 -23.09
N ILE A 10 -15.26 -29.66 -22.28
CA ILE A 10 -15.47 -28.63 -21.25
C ILE A 10 -14.42 -28.77 -20.14
N LEU A 11 -14.16 -29.99 -19.68
CA LEU A 11 -13.12 -30.27 -18.69
C LEU A 11 -11.74 -29.87 -19.21
N TRP A 12 -11.40 -30.20 -20.46
CA TRP A 12 -10.13 -29.83 -21.07
C TRP A 12 -9.96 -28.32 -21.21
N ALA A 13 -11.03 -27.61 -21.62
CA ALA A 13 -11.00 -26.15 -21.67
C ALA A 13 -10.83 -25.53 -20.27
N GLY A 14 -11.47 -26.10 -19.25
CA GLY A 14 -11.30 -25.71 -17.85
C GLY A 14 -9.88 -25.93 -17.34
N ILE A 15 -9.32 -27.11 -17.60
CA ILE A 15 -7.95 -27.48 -17.26
C ILE A 15 -6.96 -26.53 -17.95
N LYS A 16 -7.11 -26.32 -19.26
CA LYS A 16 -6.23 -25.42 -20.02
C LYS A 16 -6.20 -24.00 -19.42
N LYS A 17 -7.38 -23.44 -19.13
CA LYS A 17 -7.49 -22.13 -18.47
C LYS A 17 -6.87 -22.11 -17.08
N PHE A 18 -7.04 -23.19 -16.31
CA PHE A 18 -6.44 -23.32 -14.98
C PHE A 18 -4.91 -23.40 -15.04
N PHE A 19 -4.35 -24.12 -16.02
CA PHE A 19 -2.91 -24.17 -16.26
C PHE A 19 -2.36 -22.82 -16.73
N GLU A 20 -3.02 -22.14 -17.66
CA GLU A 20 -2.64 -20.77 -18.05
C GLU A 20 -2.65 -19.83 -16.83
N PHE A 21 -3.68 -19.92 -15.98
CA PHE A 21 -3.74 -19.18 -14.73
C PHE A 21 -2.61 -19.57 -13.75
N LEU A 22 -2.24 -20.84 -13.64
CA LEU A 22 -1.19 -21.24 -12.69
C LEU A 22 0.18 -20.81 -13.17
N PHE A 23 0.51 -20.96 -14.44
CA PHE A 23 1.90 -20.84 -14.92
C PHE A 23 2.23 -19.45 -15.50
N ILE A 24 1.23 -18.64 -15.82
CA ILE A 24 1.43 -17.27 -16.30
C ILE A 24 1.20 -16.32 -15.12
N PRO A 25 2.26 -15.74 -14.53
CA PRO A 25 2.12 -14.85 -13.39
C PRO A 25 1.31 -13.61 -13.77
N SER A 26 0.25 -13.34 -13.02
CA SER A 26 -0.58 -12.17 -13.28
C SER A 26 0.18 -10.89 -12.92
N ARG A 27 -0.04 -9.82 -13.71
CA ARG A 27 0.39 -8.46 -13.35
C ARG A 27 -0.39 -7.90 -12.16
N ASN A 28 -1.59 -8.43 -11.89
CA ASN A 28 -2.38 -8.02 -10.74
C ASN A 28 -1.85 -8.72 -9.47
N TYR A 29 -1.31 -7.94 -8.54
CA TYR A 29 -0.74 -8.44 -7.28
C TYR A 29 -1.68 -9.36 -6.49
N SER A 30 -2.98 -9.07 -6.48
CA SER A 30 -3.99 -9.90 -5.80
C SER A 30 -4.11 -11.28 -6.43
N VAL A 31 -4.14 -11.33 -7.76
CA VAL A 31 -4.21 -12.58 -8.52
C VAL A 31 -2.90 -13.35 -8.39
N LYS A 32 -1.77 -12.64 -8.45
CA LYS A 32 -0.45 -13.21 -8.24
C LYS A 32 -0.31 -13.84 -6.85
N TYR A 33 -0.88 -13.24 -5.81
CA TYR A 33 -0.91 -13.80 -4.46
C TYR A 33 -1.75 -15.09 -4.39
N ALA A 34 -2.91 -15.12 -5.04
CA ALA A 34 -3.71 -16.34 -5.15
C ALA A 34 -2.98 -17.46 -5.91
N GLN A 35 -2.23 -17.11 -6.97
CA GLN A 35 -1.36 -18.06 -7.68
C GLN A 35 -0.29 -18.64 -6.75
N TYR A 36 0.37 -17.81 -5.92
CA TYR A 36 1.36 -18.29 -4.96
C TYR A 36 0.79 -19.26 -3.92
N LEU A 37 -0.39 -18.96 -3.37
CA LEU A 37 -1.09 -19.85 -2.43
C LEU A 37 -1.46 -21.20 -3.09
N LEU A 38 -1.89 -21.17 -4.35
CA LEU A 38 -2.18 -22.39 -5.11
C LEU A 38 -0.92 -23.20 -5.45
N TRP A 39 0.20 -22.51 -5.74
CA TRP A 39 1.50 -23.17 -5.94
C TRP A 39 1.98 -23.87 -4.68
N GLU A 40 1.87 -23.22 -3.53
CA GLU A 40 2.21 -23.82 -2.24
C GLU A 40 1.43 -25.12 -2.01
N PHE A 41 0.12 -25.10 -2.22
CA PHE A 41 -0.72 -26.30 -2.13
C PHE A 41 -0.34 -27.37 -3.14
N ALA A 42 -0.11 -26.99 -4.41
CA ALA A 42 0.26 -27.94 -5.46
C ALA A 42 1.60 -28.62 -5.17
N ILE A 43 2.59 -27.87 -4.69
CA ILE A 43 3.89 -28.39 -4.26
C ILE A 43 3.72 -29.31 -3.06
N GLY A 44 2.94 -28.91 -2.05
CA GLY A 44 2.66 -29.73 -0.87
C GLY A 44 2.00 -31.06 -1.21
N ILE A 45 0.97 -31.04 -2.08
CA ILE A 45 0.31 -32.26 -2.57
C ILE A 45 1.28 -33.13 -3.39
N GLY A 46 2.08 -32.53 -4.27
CA GLY A 46 3.09 -33.25 -5.05
C GLY A 46 4.12 -33.96 -4.16
N LEU A 47 4.64 -33.26 -3.15
CA LEU A 47 5.56 -33.81 -2.16
C LEU A 47 4.89 -34.93 -1.34
N ALA A 48 3.64 -34.76 -0.93
CA ALA A 48 2.89 -35.76 -0.18
C ALA A 48 2.63 -37.05 -1.00
N ILE A 49 2.51 -36.95 -2.32
CA ILE A 49 2.39 -38.09 -3.24
C ILE A 49 3.73 -38.79 -3.43
N ILE A 50 4.83 -38.05 -3.58
CA ILE A 50 6.19 -38.58 -3.77
C ILE A 50 6.69 -39.27 -2.50
N PHE A 51 6.52 -38.63 -1.35
CA PHE A 51 7.02 -39.10 -0.04
C PHE A 51 5.90 -39.68 0.81
N LYS A 52 5.28 -40.78 0.33
CA LYS A 52 4.11 -41.40 0.98
C LYS A 52 4.29 -41.72 2.46
N GLN A 53 5.49 -42.10 2.90
CA GLN A 53 5.78 -42.41 4.30
C GLN A 53 5.67 -41.19 5.23
N ASN A 54 5.91 -39.99 4.70
CA ASN A 54 5.83 -38.72 5.45
C ASN A 54 4.60 -37.90 5.05
N ARG A 55 3.59 -38.53 4.43
CA ARG A 55 2.44 -37.84 3.85
C ARG A 55 1.72 -36.94 4.85
N GLU A 56 1.42 -37.45 6.04
CA GLU A 56 0.68 -36.70 7.06
C GLU A 56 1.48 -35.50 7.58
N LEU A 57 2.79 -35.67 7.80
CA LEU A 57 3.72 -34.60 8.18
C LEU A 57 3.73 -33.50 7.12
N ILE A 58 3.87 -33.87 5.84
CA ILE A 58 3.92 -32.92 4.72
C ILE A 58 2.60 -32.15 4.61
N ILE A 59 1.46 -32.82 4.73
CA ILE A 59 0.15 -32.18 4.71
C ILE A 59 0.01 -31.19 5.86
N GLN A 60 0.38 -31.58 7.09
CA GLN A 60 0.34 -30.66 8.23
C GLN A 60 1.23 -29.42 8.00
N TYR A 61 2.45 -29.60 7.48
CA TYR A 61 3.34 -28.49 7.12
C TYR A 61 2.74 -27.55 6.07
N THR A 62 2.20 -28.10 4.99
CA THR A 62 1.59 -27.31 3.92
C THR A 62 0.39 -26.52 4.44
N VAL A 63 -0.47 -27.14 5.26
CA VAL A 63 -1.62 -26.46 5.85
C VAL A 63 -1.16 -25.39 6.84
N PHE A 64 -0.16 -25.66 7.66
CA PHE A 64 0.36 -24.69 8.63
C PHE A 64 0.96 -23.46 7.96
N LEU A 65 1.78 -23.64 6.92
CA LEU A 65 2.35 -22.52 6.15
C LEU A 65 1.25 -21.76 5.40
N PHE A 66 0.29 -22.45 4.79
CA PHE A 66 -0.84 -21.82 4.13
C PHE A 66 -1.65 -20.93 5.08
N MET A 67 -1.91 -21.37 6.31
CA MET A 67 -2.64 -20.55 7.30
C MET A 67 -1.88 -19.27 7.64
N ASN A 68 -0.54 -19.34 7.76
CA ASN A 68 0.28 -18.15 8.00
C ASN A 68 0.28 -17.20 6.78
N LEU A 69 0.37 -17.72 5.56
CA LEU A 69 0.26 -16.90 4.34
C LEU A 69 -1.14 -16.31 4.17
N LEU A 70 -2.18 -17.03 4.55
CA LEU A 70 -3.56 -16.55 4.54
C LEU A 70 -3.72 -15.36 5.49
N ILE A 71 -3.10 -15.40 6.68
CA ILE A 71 -3.07 -14.27 7.62
C ILE A 71 -2.46 -13.03 6.95
N PHE A 72 -1.33 -13.16 6.25
CA PHE A 72 -0.74 -12.04 5.51
C PHE A 72 -1.68 -11.50 4.43
N SER A 73 -2.35 -12.39 3.69
CA SER A 73 -3.32 -11.98 2.67
C SER A 73 -4.47 -11.17 3.28
N CYS A 74 -5.09 -11.70 4.33
CA CYS A 74 -6.17 -11.04 5.06
C CYS A 74 -5.73 -9.68 5.59
N LEU A 75 -4.54 -9.60 6.21
CA LEU A 75 -4.00 -8.34 6.71
C LEU A 75 -3.74 -7.34 5.58
N PHE A 76 -3.13 -7.77 4.48
CA PHE A 76 -2.88 -6.92 3.31
C PHE A 76 -4.17 -6.29 2.79
N TRP A 77 -5.22 -7.11 2.67
CA TRP A 77 -6.53 -6.66 2.20
C TRP A 77 -7.22 -5.76 3.20
N LEU A 78 -7.16 -6.08 4.49
CA LEU A 78 -7.69 -5.24 5.55
C LEU A 78 -7.04 -3.86 5.53
N LEU A 79 -5.70 -3.80 5.51
CA LEU A 79 -4.96 -2.54 5.45
C LEU A 79 -5.26 -1.76 4.17
N THR A 80 -5.37 -2.45 3.04
CA THR A 80 -5.72 -1.82 1.75
C THR A 80 -7.15 -1.31 1.74
N PHE A 81 -8.09 -2.02 2.36
CA PHE A 81 -9.47 -1.59 2.52
C PHE A 81 -9.55 -0.36 3.44
N LEU A 82 -8.91 -0.39 4.60
CA LEU A 82 -8.85 0.74 5.53
C LEU A 82 -8.23 1.98 4.85
N TYR A 83 -7.15 1.78 4.08
CA TYR A 83 -6.54 2.82 3.28
C TYR A 83 -7.54 3.42 2.28
N LYS A 84 -8.17 2.59 1.43
CA LYS A 84 -9.17 3.06 0.44
C LYS A 84 -10.36 3.74 1.10
N TRP A 85 -10.81 3.23 2.24
CA TRP A 85 -11.94 3.80 2.99
C TRP A 85 -11.62 5.21 3.49
N ARG A 86 -10.47 5.36 4.16
CA ARG A 86 -10.01 6.66 4.66
C ARG A 86 -9.86 7.69 3.53
N TYR A 87 -9.41 7.25 2.36
CA TYR A 87 -9.12 8.12 1.22
C TYR A 87 -10.18 8.13 0.14
N ARG A 88 -11.40 7.67 0.45
CA ARG A 88 -12.52 7.71 -0.49
C ARG A 88 -12.83 9.12 -1.01
N LYS A 89 -12.55 10.14 -0.19
CA LYS A 89 -12.73 11.56 -0.50
C LYS A 89 -11.40 12.32 -0.70
N SER A 90 -10.29 11.62 -0.93
CA SER A 90 -9.03 12.32 -1.18
C SER A 90 -9.07 13.03 -2.53
N ARG A 91 -8.39 14.18 -2.56
CA ARG A 91 -8.12 14.97 -3.76
C ARG A 91 -7.42 14.12 -4.83
N ALA A 92 -7.66 14.39 -6.10
CA ALA A 92 -7.07 13.68 -7.23
C ALA A 92 -5.54 13.73 -7.22
N PHE A 93 -4.94 14.88 -6.91
CA PHE A 93 -3.47 15.01 -6.81
C PHE A 93 -2.85 14.24 -5.62
N GLU A 94 -3.66 13.84 -4.63
CA GLU A 94 -3.23 12.99 -3.52
C GLU A 94 -3.32 11.49 -3.85
N ARG A 95 -3.88 11.10 -5.00
CA ARG A 95 -4.04 9.68 -5.35
C ARG A 95 -2.76 9.12 -5.99
N ASP A 96 -2.54 7.83 -5.77
CA ASP A 96 -1.48 7.08 -6.44
C ASP A 96 -1.86 6.90 -7.92
N LEU A 97 -1.26 7.72 -8.80
CA LEU A 97 -1.44 7.61 -10.24
C LEU A 97 -0.71 6.36 -10.75
N LYS A 98 -1.44 5.50 -11.47
CA LYS A 98 -0.83 4.39 -12.20
C LYS A 98 -0.51 4.86 -13.61
N TYR A 99 0.77 4.85 -13.96
CA TYR A 99 1.21 5.14 -15.33
C TYR A 99 2.37 4.21 -15.70
N GLU A 100 2.39 3.77 -16.96
CA GLU A 100 3.55 3.14 -17.59
C GLU A 100 4.11 4.17 -18.57
N GLY A 101 5.32 4.69 -18.32
CA GLY A 101 5.96 5.68 -19.20
C GLY A 101 5.92 7.10 -18.66
N PHE A 102 5.41 8.05 -19.44
CA PHE A 102 5.41 9.47 -19.10
C PHE A 102 4.12 9.90 -18.39
N LEU A 103 4.21 10.88 -17.48
CA LEU A 103 3.09 11.37 -16.69
C LEU A 103 1.98 12.03 -17.53
N HIS A 104 2.33 12.64 -18.68
CA HIS A 104 1.35 13.29 -19.57
C HIS A 104 0.47 12.29 -20.33
N ASP A 105 0.87 11.01 -20.38
CA ASP A 105 0.09 9.93 -20.99
C ASP A 105 -0.90 9.29 -20.01
N CYS A 106 -0.89 9.72 -18.74
CA CYS A 106 -1.80 9.21 -17.72
C CYS A 106 -3.20 9.76 -17.96
N SER A 107 -4.22 8.89 -18.04
CA SER A 107 -5.62 9.28 -18.25
C SER A 107 -6.14 10.27 -17.21
N ASP A 108 -5.63 10.16 -15.98
CA ASP A 108 -6.11 10.90 -14.82
C ASP A 108 -5.34 12.23 -14.64
N ILE A 109 -4.36 12.53 -15.51
CA ILE A 109 -3.49 13.72 -15.35
C ILE A 109 -4.27 15.02 -15.52
N ASN A 110 -5.28 15.05 -16.38
CA ASN A 110 -6.10 16.24 -16.61
C ASN A 110 -6.93 16.61 -15.37
N ASP A 111 -7.41 15.60 -14.63
CA ASP A 111 -8.13 15.82 -13.37
C ASP A 111 -7.20 16.42 -12.32
N VAL A 112 -5.95 15.95 -12.27
CA VAL A 112 -4.91 16.48 -11.37
C VAL A 112 -4.57 17.93 -11.72
N ILE A 113 -4.39 18.25 -13.00
CA ILE A 113 -4.12 19.62 -13.47
C ILE A 113 -5.27 20.54 -13.08
N SER A 114 -6.51 20.14 -13.36
CA SER A 114 -7.70 20.94 -13.00
C SER A 114 -7.78 21.23 -11.50
N GLU A 115 -7.45 20.25 -10.66
CA GLU A 115 -7.49 20.44 -9.21
C GLU A 115 -6.36 21.36 -8.71
N VAL A 116 -5.20 21.35 -9.36
CA VAL A 116 -4.11 22.31 -9.10
C VAL A 116 -4.51 23.72 -9.53
N ASP A 117 -5.17 23.88 -10.67
CA ASP A 117 -5.66 25.18 -11.13
C ASP A 117 -6.74 25.74 -10.20
N ASN A 118 -7.69 24.91 -9.76
CA ASN A 118 -8.69 25.28 -8.76
C ASN A 118 -8.05 25.69 -7.42
N LEU A 119 -6.93 25.07 -7.04
CA LEU A 119 -6.18 25.43 -5.84
C LEU A 119 -5.52 26.81 -6.00
N LYS A 120 -4.94 27.10 -7.17
CA LYS A 120 -4.41 28.44 -7.49
C LYS A 120 -5.50 29.51 -7.43
N GLU A 121 -6.65 29.25 -8.04
CA GLU A 121 -7.81 30.15 -8.03
C GLU A 121 -8.27 30.42 -6.59
N SER A 122 -8.43 29.38 -5.78
CA SER A 122 -8.80 29.51 -4.38
C SER A 122 -7.82 30.34 -3.55
N ILE A 123 -6.51 30.26 -3.82
CA ILE A 123 -5.50 31.08 -3.14
C ILE A 123 -5.62 32.55 -3.56
N ASN A 124 -5.83 32.82 -4.84
CA ASN A 124 -6.02 34.17 -5.36
C ASN A 124 -7.29 34.81 -4.78
N ASP A 125 -8.40 34.07 -4.75
CA ASP A 125 -9.66 34.52 -4.17
C ASP A 125 -9.52 34.86 -2.68
N TRP A 126 -8.80 34.03 -1.92
CA TRP A 126 -8.51 34.29 -0.51
C TRP A 126 -7.62 35.53 -0.30
N ALA A 127 -6.62 35.72 -1.17
CA ALA A 127 -5.70 36.85 -1.06
C ALA A 127 -6.41 38.19 -1.32
N GLY A 128 -7.44 38.18 -2.17
CA GLY A 128 -8.29 39.32 -2.50
C GLY A 128 -7.88 40.00 -3.81
N THR A 129 -8.65 41.01 -4.21
CA THR A 129 -8.55 41.63 -5.55
C THR A 129 -7.43 42.68 -5.69
N ASP A 130 -6.98 43.27 -4.59
CA ASP A 130 -5.88 44.25 -4.61
C ASP A 130 -4.53 43.52 -4.77
N LYS A 131 -3.83 43.77 -5.87
CA LYS A 131 -2.63 43.01 -6.27
C LYS A 131 -1.47 43.15 -5.30
N HIS A 132 -1.23 44.36 -4.76
CA HIS A 132 -0.13 44.60 -3.83
C HIS A 132 -0.39 43.93 -2.46
N THR A 133 -1.62 44.04 -1.97
CA THR A 133 -2.07 43.39 -0.73
C THR A 133 -2.11 41.88 -0.88
N ALA A 134 -2.58 41.37 -2.01
CA ALA A 134 -2.61 39.95 -2.33
C ALA A 134 -1.18 39.37 -2.37
N LEU A 135 -0.24 40.02 -3.05
CA LEU A 135 1.16 39.59 -3.09
C LEU A 135 1.78 39.51 -1.69
N GLN A 136 1.56 40.52 -0.84
CA GLN A 136 2.06 40.50 0.53
C GLN A 136 1.44 39.35 1.34
N LYS A 137 0.12 39.17 1.28
CA LYS A 137 -0.57 38.07 1.98
C LYS A 137 -0.06 36.69 1.56
N VAL A 138 0.10 36.45 0.25
CA VAL A 138 0.57 35.16 -0.26
C VAL A 138 2.04 34.93 0.12
N LYS A 139 2.91 35.95 0.07
CA LYS A 139 4.29 35.86 0.57
C LYS A 139 4.34 35.52 2.06
N THR A 140 3.51 36.16 2.88
CA THR A 140 3.42 35.85 4.32
C THR A 140 2.91 34.44 4.56
N LEU A 141 1.88 34.00 3.82
CA LEU A 141 1.36 32.64 3.90
C LEU A 141 2.43 31.60 3.54
N ARG A 142 3.22 31.85 2.50
CA ARG A 142 4.35 31.01 2.13
C ARG A 142 5.40 30.93 3.24
N ILE A 143 5.80 32.05 3.82
CA ILE A 143 6.77 32.08 4.93
C ILE A 143 6.25 31.30 6.13
N TYR A 144 4.99 31.52 6.51
CA TYR A 144 4.35 30.79 7.61
C TYR A 144 4.32 29.28 7.32
N TYR A 145 3.88 28.89 6.14
CA TYR A 145 3.80 27.48 5.76
C TYR A 145 5.17 26.80 5.77
N LYS A 146 6.19 27.46 5.21
CA LYS A 146 7.58 26.96 5.18
C LYS A 146 8.23 26.87 6.56
N SER A 147 7.89 27.81 7.45
CA SER A 147 8.39 27.83 8.83
C SER A 147 7.57 26.97 9.77
N SER A 148 6.40 26.48 9.34
CA SER A 148 5.55 25.63 10.16
C SER A 148 6.27 24.33 10.52
N THR A 149 6.29 24.00 11.80
CA THR A 149 6.91 22.78 12.32
C THR A 149 6.11 21.53 11.99
N THR A 150 4.91 21.69 11.42
CA THR A 150 3.92 20.63 11.16
C THR A 150 4.52 19.48 10.39
N LYS A 151 5.27 19.75 9.31
CA LYS A 151 5.92 18.70 8.50
C LYS A 151 6.94 17.87 9.28
N LYS A 152 7.80 18.54 10.06
CA LYS A 152 8.82 17.86 10.89
C LYS A 152 8.19 17.08 12.05
N ALA A 153 7.10 17.58 12.62
CA ALA A 153 6.37 16.91 13.67
C ALA A 153 5.67 15.63 13.16
N GLU A 154 5.07 15.67 11.97
CA GLU A 154 4.46 14.50 11.34
C GLU A 154 5.48 13.41 10.98
N ASP A 155 6.63 13.79 10.41
CA ASP A 155 7.72 12.86 10.11
C ASP A 155 8.27 12.20 11.39
N PHE A 156 8.46 12.98 12.44
CA PHE A 156 8.88 12.47 13.75
C PHE A 156 7.86 11.48 14.33
N LEU A 157 6.58 11.87 14.39
CA LEU A 157 5.50 11.01 14.90
C LEU A 157 5.38 9.71 14.11
N THR A 158 5.52 9.78 12.78
CA THR A 158 5.52 8.61 11.89
C THR A 158 6.66 7.66 12.26
N ASN A 159 7.89 8.16 12.29
CA ASN A 159 9.07 7.36 12.57
C ASN A 159 9.04 6.75 13.98
N THR A 160 8.58 7.52 14.97
CA THR A 160 8.37 7.02 16.34
C THR A 160 7.31 5.92 16.36
N SER A 161 6.19 6.09 15.66
CA SER A 161 5.13 5.07 15.61
C SER A 161 5.62 3.77 14.98
N ILE A 162 6.38 3.86 13.89
CA ILE A 162 7.03 2.69 13.27
C ILE A 162 8.00 2.02 14.26
N GLY A 163 8.84 2.80 14.92
CA GLY A 163 9.77 2.29 15.94
C GLY A 163 9.06 1.57 17.09
N VAL A 164 7.96 2.13 17.60
CA VAL A 164 7.15 1.51 18.65
C VAL A 164 6.53 0.21 18.17
N ILE A 165 5.93 0.17 16.97
CA ILE A 165 5.33 -1.05 16.41
C ILE A 165 6.37 -2.16 16.27
N LEU A 166 7.52 -1.85 15.66
CA LEU A 166 8.59 -2.83 15.47
C LEU A 166 9.21 -3.27 16.81
N GLY A 167 9.36 -2.35 17.75
CA GLY A 167 9.86 -2.63 19.10
C GLY A 167 8.92 -3.54 19.89
N LEU A 168 7.61 -3.28 19.85
CA LEU A 168 6.59 -4.11 20.48
C LEU A 168 6.57 -5.52 19.86
N ILE A 169 6.61 -5.62 18.54
CA ILE A 169 6.60 -6.92 17.85
C ILE A 169 7.86 -7.72 18.17
N SER A 170 9.02 -7.08 18.15
CA SER A 170 10.28 -7.73 18.53
C SER A 170 10.25 -8.20 19.99
N GLY A 171 9.72 -7.36 20.89
CA GLY A 171 9.53 -7.72 22.31
C GLY A 171 8.54 -8.87 22.52
N LEU A 172 7.47 -8.94 21.72
CA LEU A 172 6.49 -10.03 21.77
C LEU A 172 7.07 -11.35 21.25
N ILE A 173 7.88 -11.31 20.18
CA ILE A 173 8.53 -12.50 19.61
C ILE A 173 9.50 -13.14 20.59
N LEU A 174 10.18 -12.33 21.42
CA LEU A 174 11.15 -12.81 22.40
C LEU A 174 10.51 -13.41 23.67
N LYS A 175 9.18 -13.28 23.85
CA LYS A 175 8.48 -13.79 25.03
C LYS A 175 7.91 -15.20 24.78
N PRO A 176 8.36 -16.22 25.54
CA PRO A 176 7.84 -17.58 25.42
C PRO A 176 6.32 -17.66 25.62
N GLU A 177 5.76 -16.89 26.56
CA GLU A 177 4.32 -16.97 26.88
C GLU A 177 3.43 -16.56 25.71
N VAL A 178 3.88 -15.61 24.90
CA VAL A 178 3.16 -15.17 23.69
C VAL A 178 3.16 -16.30 22.66
N MET A 179 4.29 -16.97 22.50
CA MET A 179 4.42 -18.06 21.55
C MET A 179 3.60 -19.29 21.97
N ASP A 180 3.59 -19.60 23.27
CA ASP A 180 2.76 -20.67 23.85
C ASP A 180 1.26 -20.36 23.70
N THR A 181 0.88 -19.08 23.82
CA THR A 181 -0.50 -18.64 23.59
C THR A 181 -0.88 -18.78 22.12
N ILE A 182 -0.01 -18.37 21.18
CA ILE A 182 -0.28 -18.54 19.74
C ILE A 182 -0.38 -20.04 19.40
N LYS A 183 0.49 -20.86 20.00
CA LYS A 183 0.45 -22.30 19.83
C LYS A 183 -0.85 -22.92 20.34
N SER A 184 -1.36 -22.47 21.50
CA SER A 184 -2.59 -23.01 22.08
C SER A 184 -3.82 -22.82 21.19
N ILE A 185 -3.83 -21.78 20.33
CA ILE A 185 -4.87 -21.55 19.30
C ILE A 185 -4.94 -22.72 18.32
N TYR A 186 -3.81 -23.35 18.00
CA TYR A 186 -3.73 -24.46 17.05
C TYR A 186 -3.94 -25.84 17.71
N GLY A 187 -3.91 -25.92 19.05
CA GLY A 187 -4.07 -27.18 19.80
C GLY A 187 -3.13 -28.30 19.32
N ASP A 188 -3.64 -29.53 19.26
CA ASP A 188 -2.90 -30.71 18.75
C ASP A 188 -2.99 -30.88 17.23
N THR A 189 -3.52 -29.90 16.49
CA THR A 189 -3.81 -30.00 15.05
C THR A 189 -2.53 -30.20 14.22
N PHE A 190 -1.39 -29.68 14.69
CA PHE A 190 -0.08 -29.77 14.02
C PHE A 190 0.94 -30.57 14.85
N ASN A 191 0.49 -31.64 15.49
CA ASN A 191 1.29 -32.47 16.39
C ASN A 191 2.53 -33.14 15.76
N LEU A 192 2.60 -33.28 14.43
CA LEU A 192 3.76 -33.84 13.74
C LEU A 192 4.86 -32.80 13.48
N ILE A 193 4.54 -31.50 13.58
CA ILE A 193 5.50 -30.41 13.41
C ILE A 193 6.20 -30.14 14.75
N SER A 194 7.53 -29.99 14.72
CA SER A 194 8.26 -29.70 15.96
C SER A 194 7.90 -28.31 16.50
N ASN A 195 7.80 -28.19 17.83
CA ASN A 195 7.50 -26.93 18.51
C ASN A 195 8.46 -25.80 18.13
N ALA A 196 9.75 -26.12 17.94
CA ALA A 196 10.75 -25.15 17.52
C ALA A 196 10.40 -24.52 16.16
N ILE A 197 9.89 -25.31 15.22
CA ILE A 197 9.55 -24.85 13.87
C ILE A 197 8.25 -24.05 13.88
N ILE A 198 7.24 -24.48 14.65
CA ILE A 198 6.01 -23.70 14.87
C ILE A 198 6.37 -22.30 15.43
N ASN A 199 7.21 -22.27 16.46
CA ASN A 199 7.62 -21.02 17.10
C ASN A 199 8.39 -20.10 16.15
N TYR A 200 9.29 -20.67 15.34
CA TYR A 200 10.05 -19.93 14.34
C TYR A 200 9.15 -19.30 13.26
N ILE A 201 8.22 -20.07 12.70
CA ILE A 201 7.30 -19.58 11.66
C ILE A 201 6.34 -18.53 12.22
N ASN A 202 5.81 -18.73 13.44
CA ASN A 202 4.96 -17.74 14.09
C ASN A 202 5.72 -16.44 14.39
N ALA A 203 6.98 -16.52 14.83
CA ALA A 203 7.83 -15.36 15.03
C ALA A 203 8.06 -14.57 13.73
N ILE A 204 8.38 -15.26 12.64
CA ILE A 204 8.50 -14.64 11.30
C ILE A 204 7.19 -14.00 10.89
N THR A 205 6.06 -14.66 11.17
CA THR A 205 4.74 -14.16 10.82
C THR A 205 4.43 -12.85 11.54
N LEU A 206 4.68 -12.78 12.84
CA LEU A 206 4.54 -11.54 13.60
C LEU A 206 5.46 -10.43 13.07
N LEU A 207 6.72 -10.77 12.72
CA LEU A 207 7.66 -9.80 12.17
C LEU A 207 7.18 -9.22 10.83
N ILE A 208 6.73 -10.08 9.91
CA ILE A 208 6.20 -9.66 8.60
C ILE A 208 4.95 -8.81 8.77
N ILE A 209 4.04 -9.17 9.69
CA ILE A 209 2.88 -8.34 10.04
C ILE A 209 3.31 -6.93 10.44
N GLY A 210 4.33 -6.80 11.28
CA GLY A 210 4.90 -5.52 11.68
C GLY A 210 5.43 -4.71 10.52
N LEU A 211 6.21 -5.34 9.65
CA LEU A 211 6.78 -4.70 8.46
C LEU A 211 5.69 -4.25 7.49
N MET A 212 4.62 -5.02 7.32
CA MET A 212 3.48 -4.65 6.47
C MET A 212 2.75 -3.42 6.99
N ILE A 213 2.50 -3.36 8.31
CA ILE A 213 1.86 -2.19 8.95
C ILE A 213 2.77 -0.97 8.82
N ALA A 214 4.05 -1.10 9.17
CA ALA A 214 5.03 -0.02 9.06
C ALA A 214 5.14 0.53 7.64
N SER A 215 5.16 -0.36 6.64
CA SER A 215 5.22 0.02 5.23
C SER A 215 3.98 0.80 4.78
N LYS A 216 2.78 0.45 5.28
CA LYS A 216 1.55 1.20 4.98
C LYS A 216 1.54 2.59 5.61
N ILE A 217 2.05 2.71 6.83
CA ILE A 217 2.25 4.02 7.49
C ILE A 217 3.23 4.86 6.69
N LEU A 218 4.34 4.28 6.22
CA LEU A 218 5.34 5.01 5.43
C LEU A 218 4.79 5.54 4.10
N ILE A 219 3.99 4.72 3.40
CA ILE A 219 3.31 5.14 2.16
C ILE A 219 2.38 6.32 2.42
N GLU A 220 1.64 6.28 3.53
CA GLU A 220 0.74 7.37 3.93
C GLU A 220 1.51 8.68 4.20
N THR A 221 2.61 8.62 4.94
CA THR A 221 3.44 9.80 5.23
C THR A 221 4.07 10.37 3.98
N HIS A 222 4.52 9.52 3.06
CA HIS A 222 5.03 9.96 1.76
C HIS A 222 3.98 10.75 0.97
N ARG A 223 2.72 10.31 1.00
CA ARG A 223 1.61 10.97 0.31
C ARG A 223 1.30 12.36 0.91
N LEU A 224 1.25 12.45 2.23
CA LEU A 224 1.08 13.74 2.93
C LEU A 224 2.22 14.70 2.60
N THR A 225 3.45 14.19 2.59
CA THR A 225 4.65 14.95 2.21
C THR A 225 4.55 15.48 0.78
N ARG A 226 4.12 14.66 -0.17
CA ARG A 226 3.92 15.06 -1.57
C ARG A 226 2.85 16.15 -1.71
N SER A 227 1.72 15.99 -1.04
CA SER A 227 0.66 17.02 -1.01
C SER A 227 1.18 18.34 -0.44
N ALA A 228 1.99 18.25 0.63
CA ALA A 228 2.57 19.43 1.26
C ALA A 228 3.57 20.16 0.35
N GLN A 229 4.37 19.40 -0.42
CA GLN A 229 5.31 19.94 -1.41
C GLN A 229 4.58 20.61 -2.57
N LEU A 230 3.54 19.95 -3.12
CA LEU A 230 2.73 20.52 -4.19
C LEU A 230 2.11 21.86 -3.78
N TYR A 231 1.61 21.96 -2.54
CA TYR A 231 1.08 23.22 -2.03
C TYR A 231 2.15 24.32 -1.94
N GLU A 232 3.38 23.98 -1.54
CA GLU A 232 4.49 24.94 -1.53
C GLU A 232 4.85 25.45 -2.93
N GLU A 233 4.86 24.54 -3.93
CA GLU A 233 5.11 24.90 -5.33
C GLU A 233 3.99 25.78 -5.90
N VAL A 234 2.74 25.47 -5.58
CA VAL A 234 1.58 26.27 -6.01
C VAL A 234 1.63 27.67 -5.41
N LEU A 235 1.97 27.81 -4.12
CA LEU A 235 2.17 29.12 -3.51
C LEU A 235 3.27 29.93 -4.20
N GLU A 236 4.38 29.30 -4.57
CA GLU A 236 5.46 30.00 -5.28
C GLU A 236 5.05 30.42 -6.70
N SER A 237 4.31 29.56 -7.40
CA SER A 237 3.74 29.90 -8.72
C SER A 237 2.84 31.14 -8.61
N VAL A 238 1.95 31.19 -7.61
CA VAL A 238 1.04 32.34 -7.42
C VAL A 238 1.82 33.62 -7.09
N VAL A 239 2.85 33.55 -6.24
CA VAL A 239 3.73 34.71 -5.96
C VAL A 239 4.37 35.22 -7.25
N THR A 240 4.93 34.32 -8.06
CA THR A 240 5.62 34.67 -9.31
C THR A 240 4.66 35.33 -10.30
N GLU A 241 3.47 34.76 -10.49
CA GLU A 241 2.43 35.30 -11.37
C GLU A 241 1.96 36.70 -10.93
N LEU A 242 1.82 36.94 -9.62
CA LEU A 242 1.46 38.25 -9.07
C LEU A 242 2.58 39.28 -9.24
N GLU A 243 3.85 38.89 -9.06
CA GLU A 243 5.00 39.78 -9.29
C GLU A 243 5.12 40.19 -10.76
N GLU A 244 4.93 39.25 -11.69
CA GLU A 244 4.95 39.54 -13.13
C GLU A 244 3.82 40.48 -13.54
N LYS A 245 2.60 40.25 -13.03
CA LYS A 245 1.46 41.14 -13.28
C LYS A 245 1.73 42.58 -12.82
N ILE A 246 2.31 42.76 -11.63
CA ILE A 246 2.65 44.09 -11.10
C ILE A 246 3.78 44.74 -11.89
N LYS A 247 4.82 43.98 -12.27
CA LYS A 247 5.93 44.50 -13.09
C LYS A 247 5.45 44.98 -14.47
N ASN A 248 4.57 44.21 -15.12
CA ASN A 248 4.04 44.54 -16.44
C ASN A 248 3.17 45.80 -16.43
N GLU A 249 2.39 46.02 -15.36
CA GLU A 249 1.61 47.27 -15.19
C GLU A 249 2.52 48.49 -14.99
N ASN A 250 3.57 48.34 -14.19
CA ASN A 250 4.54 49.43 -13.98
C ASN A 250 5.34 49.76 -15.25
N SER A 251 5.52 48.81 -16.18
CA SER A 251 6.18 49.04 -17.47
C SER A 251 5.26 49.61 -18.56
N LEU A 252 3.94 49.50 -18.41
CA LEU A 252 2.95 50.07 -19.35
C LEU A 252 2.44 51.46 -18.90
N GLY A 253 2.76 51.87 -17.68
CA GLY A 253 2.42 53.18 -17.09
C GLY A 253 3.59 54.18 -17.04
N ALA A 254 4.71 53.89 -17.69
CA ALA A 254 5.86 54.79 -17.88
C ALA A 254 5.98 55.19 -19.35
#